data_AF-A0A8E1VYQ8-F1
#
_entry.id   AF-A0A8E1VYQ8-F1
#
_cell.length_a   1.000
_cell.length_b   1.000
_cell.length_c   1.000
_cell.angle_alpha   90.00
_cell.angle_beta   90.00
_cell.angle_gamma   90.00
#
_symmetry.space_group_name_H-M   'P 1'
#
loop_
_entity.id
_entity.type
_entity.pdbx_description
1 polymer ?
#
loop_
_entity_poly.entity_id
_entity_poly.type
_entity_poly.pdbx_seq_one_letter_code
_entity_poly.pdbx_strand_id
1 'polypeptide(L)'
;MKPRSGQEYTNDFVAAEITATGVGISGSYIWHLRKARKDNPTLRHLYALAAFFGVPASYFFDDAVTDRVDEQLQKLQAAQESLTANTSEAQLIAMRAGALSPERRRLVMDLLDVVYRDEQAERGQSPTE
;
A
#
# COMPACT_ATOMS: atom_id res chain seq x y z
N MET A 1 -7.80 -9.18 9.40
CA MET A 1 -8.56 -8.08 8.77
C MET A 1 -7.59 -6.94 8.50
N LYS A 2 -7.21 -6.70 7.23
CA LYS A 2 -6.36 -5.55 6.86
C LYS A 2 -7.15 -4.25 7.07
N PRO A 3 -6.56 -3.16 7.59
CA PRO A 3 -7.15 -1.83 7.43
C PRO A 3 -7.37 -1.60 5.93
N ARG A 4 -8.53 -1.04 5.58
CA ARG A 4 -8.80 -0.61 4.21
C ARG A 4 -7.73 0.40 3.81
N SER A 5 -7.13 0.19 2.64
CA SER A 5 -6.17 1.04 1.93
C SER A 5 -5.57 2.21 2.74
N GLY A 6 -4.34 2.02 3.23
CA GLY A 6 -3.48 3.09 3.74
C GLY A 6 -3.56 3.41 5.23
N GLN A 7 -4.49 2.83 5.99
CA GLN A 7 -4.55 3.07 7.45
C GLN A 7 -3.56 2.19 8.21
N GLU A 8 -2.83 2.74 9.17
CA GLU A 8 -1.98 1.97 10.08
C GLU A 8 -2.80 1.03 10.98
N TYR A 9 -2.25 -0.12 11.32
CA TYR A 9 -2.81 -0.96 12.38
C TYR A 9 -2.75 -0.25 13.73
N THR A 10 -3.81 -0.37 14.54
CA THR A 10 -3.77 0.10 15.92
C THR A 10 -2.85 -0.80 16.75
N ASN A 11 -2.19 -0.23 17.77
CA ASN A 11 -1.28 -1.01 18.62
C ASN A 11 -1.99 -2.17 19.32
N ASP A 12 -3.24 -1.97 19.75
CA ASP A 12 -4.04 -3.01 20.40
C ASP A 12 -4.41 -4.14 19.45
N PHE A 13 -4.68 -3.83 18.17
CA PHE A 13 -4.93 -4.84 17.16
C PHE A 13 -3.69 -5.71 16.92
N VAL A 14 -2.53 -5.09 16.71
CA VAL A 14 -1.26 -5.82 16.52
C VAL A 14 -0.96 -6.69 17.74
N ALA A 15 -1.15 -6.15 18.95
CA ALA A 15 -0.90 -6.88 20.17
C ALA A 15 -1.83 -8.10 20.35
N ALA A 16 -3.11 -7.95 20.02
CA ALA A 16 -4.09 -9.03 20.09
C ALA A 16 -3.74 -10.17 19.11
N GLU A 17 -3.41 -9.84 17.87
CA GLU A 17 -3.02 -10.81 16.83
C GLU A 17 -1.73 -11.55 17.20
N ILE A 18 -0.71 -10.84 17.69
CA ILE A 18 0.52 -11.48 18.16
C ILE A 18 0.26 -12.36 19.39
N THR A 19 -0.56 -11.90 20.34
CA THR A 19 -0.89 -12.68 21.54
C THR A 19 -1.63 -13.98 21.18
N ALA A 20 -2.46 -13.97 20.14
CA ALA A 20 -3.13 -15.17 19.63
C ALA A 20 -2.15 -16.25 19.12
N THR A 21 -0.91 -15.88 18.75
CA THR A 21 0.16 -16.83 18.38
C THR A 21 0.88 -17.45 19.58
N GLY A 22 0.51 -17.08 20.81
CA GLY A 22 1.16 -17.54 22.05
C GLY A 22 2.30 -16.65 22.54
N VAL A 23 2.59 -15.53 21.84
CA VAL A 23 3.58 -14.55 22.28
C VAL A 23 2.89 -13.38 22.97
N GLY A 24 2.91 -13.36 24.30
CA GLY A 24 2.30 -12.27 25.08
C GLY A 24 2.98 -10.92 24.82
N ILE A 25 2.21 -9.96 24.31
CA ILE A 25 2.63 -8.57 24.08
C ILE A 25 1.42 -7.64 24.27
N SER A 26 1.62 -6.40 24.72
CA SER A 26 0.54 -5.43 24.94
C SER A 26 0.60 -4.26 23.97
N GLY A 27 -0.55 -3.64 23.66
CA GLY A 27 -0.60 -2.45 22.80
C GLY A 27 0.17 -1.27 23.40
N SER A 28 0.17 -1.13 24.73
CA SER A 28 0.99 -0.14 25.45
C SER A 28 2.50 -0.38 25.26
N TYR A 29 2.94 -1.65 25.26
CA TYR A 29 4.34 -1.98 24.99
C TYR A 29 4.73 -1.64 23.54
N ILE A 30 3.88 -1.97 22.56
CA ILE A 30 4.10 -1.58 21.15
C ILE A 30 4.16 -0.06 21.01
N TRP A 31 3.28 0.68 21.70
CA TRP A 31 3.34 2.14 21.74
C TRP A 31 4.67 2.67 22.31
N HIS A 32 5.17 2.06 23.39
CA HIS A 32 6.48 2.40 23.94
C HIS A 32 7.63 2.16 22.95
N LEU A 33 7.59 1.06 22.20
CA LEU A 33 8.56 0.77 21.14
C LEU A 33 8.50 1.84 20.04
N ARG A 34 7.30 2.17 19.54
CA ARG A 34 7.11 3.21 18.50
C ARG A 34 7.56 4.60 18.95
N LYS A 35 7.50 4.90 20.24
CA LYS A 35 7.93 6.18 20.83
C LYS A 35 9.36 6.16 21.35
N ALA A 36 10.13 5.09 21.08
CA ALA A 36 11.49 4.89 21.60
C ALA A 36 11.61 5.03 23.13
N ARG A 37 10.51 4.83 23.88
CA ARG A 37 10.51 4.79 25.35
C ARG A 37 11.01 3.44 25.86
N LYS A 38 10.89 2.42 25.02
CA LYS A 38 11.59 1.14 25.12
C LYS A 38 12.22 0.90 23.75
N ASP A 39 13.47 0.48 23.75
CA ASP A 39 14.31 0.35 22.56
C ASP A 39 14.98 -1.04 22.49
N ASN A 40 14.96 -1.80 23.59
CA ASN A 40 15.52 -3.15 23.68
C ASN A 40 14.42 -4.21 23.87
N PRO A 41 13.63 -4.54 22.83
CA PRO A 41 12.69 -5.64 22.88
C PRO A 41 13.36 -7.01 22.88
N THR A 42 12.66 -8.02 23.39
CA THR A 42 13.17 -9.41 23.35
C THR A 42 13.19 -9.93 21.91
N LEU A 43 14.13 -10.84 21.59
CA LEU A 43 14.14 -11.52 20.29
C LEU A 43 12.80 -12.18 19.95
N ARG A 44 12.13 -12.76 20.96
CA ARG A 44 10.80 -13.38 20.78
C ARG A 44 9.75 -12.37 20.31
N HIS A 45 9.78 -11.14 20.83
CA HIS A 45 8.89 -10.08 20.37
C HIS A 45 9.24 -9.59 18.98
N LEU A 46 10.53 -9.48 18.65
CA LEU A 46 11.00 -9.08 17.32
C LEU A 46 10.59 -10.08 16.25
N TYR A 47 10.75 -11.38 16.50
CA TYR A 47 10.27 -12.44 15.58
C TYR A 47 8.76 -12.39 15.40
N ALA A 48 8.00 -12.18 16.48
CA ALA A 48 6.54 -12.11 16.39
C ALA A 48 6.06 -10.87 15.62
N LEU A 49 6.71 -9.72 15.82
CA LEU A 49 6.44 -8.50 15.05
C LEU A 49 6.80 -8.69 13.58
N ALA A 50 7.97 -9.26 13.27
CA ALA A 50 8.42 -9.56 11.92
C ALA A 50 7.40 -10.47 11.19
N ALA A 51 6.98 -11.54 11.85
CA ALA A 51 5.98 -12.47 11.32
C ALA A 51 4.62 -11.79 11.07
N PHE A 52 4.16 -10.92 11.99
CA PHE A 52 2.92 -10.18 11.83
C PHE A 52 2.95 -9.25 10.61
N PHE A 53 4.06 -8.52 10.40
CA PHE A 53 4.20 -7.60 9.27
C PHE A 53 4.64 -8.29 7.97
N GLY A 54 5.02 -9.57 8.02
CA GLY A 54 5.48 -10.33 6.86
C GLY A 54 6.88 -9.90 6.37
N VAL A 55 7.72 -9.38 7.27
CA VAL A 55 9.12 -9.00 6.97
C VAL A 55 10.09 -10.00 7.59
N PRO A 56 11.31 -10.17 7.05
CA PRO A 56 12.36 -10.94 7.71
C PRO A 56 12.73 -10.34 9.07
N ALA A 57 13.05 -11.15 10.08
CA ALA A 57 13.46 -10.62 11.39
C ALA A 57 14.77 -9.79 11.33
N SER A 58 15.63 -10.06 10.34
CA SER A 58 16.83 -9.27 10.05
C SER A 58 16.52 -7.83 9.66
N TYR A 59 15.29 -7.51 9.24
CA TYR A 59 14.84 -6.14 8.98
C TYR A 59 15.07 -5.19 10.16
N PHE A 60 15.11 -5.71 11.40
CA PHE A 60 15.34 -4.88 12.59
C PHE A 60 16.82 -4.69 12.96
N PHE A 61 17.76 -5.35 12.26
CA PHE A 61 19.18 -5.38 12.66
C PHE A 61 20.18 -5.25 11.51
N ASP A 62 19.76 -5.48 10.26
CA ASP A 62 20.61 -5.47 9.08
C ASP A 62 20.14 -4.37 8.13
N ASP A 63 20.88 -3.26 8.12
CA ASP A 63 20.56 -2.06 7.34
C ASP A 63 20.39 -2.38 5.84
N ALA A 64 21.16 -3.32 5.29
CA ALA A 64 21.03 -3.70 3.89
C ALA A 64 19.71 -4.43 3.59
N VAL A 65 19.20 -5.21 4.56
CA VAL A 65 17.88 -5.82 4.47
C VAL A 65 16.78 -4.78 4.66
N THR A 66 16.95 -3.85 5.60
CA THR A 66 16.03 -2.74 5.85
C THR A 66 15.84 -1.91 4.59
N ASP A 67 16.93 -1.41 3.99
CA ASP A 67 16.90 -0.57 2.80
C ASP A 67 16.19 -1.26 1.62
N ARG A 68 16.48 -2.55 1.41
CA ARG A 68 15.85 -3.34 0.34
C ARG A 68 14.35 -3.49 0.55
N VAL A 69 13.91 -3.79 1.77
CA VAL A 69 12.49 -3.95 2.08
C VAL A 69 11.77 -2.60 1.97
N ASP A 70 12.39 -1.52 2.43
CA ASP A 70 11.84 -0.17 2.33
C ASP A 70 11.66 0.28 0.88
N GLU A 71 12.63 0.01 0.01
CA GLU A 71 12.52 0.29 -1.42
C GLU A 71 11.34 -0.47 -2.06
N GLN A 72 11.14 -1.73 -1.68
CA GLN A 72 10.00 -2.53 -2.16
C GLN A 72 8.67 -1.97 -1.65
N LEU A 73 8.58 -1.56 -0.39
CA LEU A 73 7.39 -0.96 0.20
C LEU A 73 7.05 0.39 -0.46
N GLN A 74 8.04 1.24 -0.73
CA GLN A 74 7.86 2.52 -1.42
C GLN A 74 7.30 2.32 -2.84
N LYS A 75 7.83 1.35 -3.60
CA LYS A 75 7.30 1.03 -4.93
C LYS A 75 5.84 0.57 -4.88
N LEU A 76 5.48 -0.23 -3.88
CA LEU A 76 4.11 -0.69 -3.68
C LEU A 76 3.16 0.45 -3.27
N GLN A 77 3.61 1.37 -2.43
CA GLN A 77 2.84 2.56 -2.05
C GLN A 77 2.58 3.45 -3.26
N ALA A 78 3.61 3.77 -4.04
CA ALA A 78 3.46 4.57 -5.26
C ALA A 78 2.49 3.94 -6.27
N ALA A 79 2.55 2.61 -6.44
CA ALA A 79 1.61 1.88 -7.28
C ALA A 79 0.16 1.94 -6.75
N GLN A 80 -0.04 1.79 -5.43
CA GLN A 80 -1.37 1.90 -4.83
C GLN A 80 -1.94 3.32 -4.95
N GLU A 81 -1.13 4.34 -4.67
CA GLU A 81 -1.53 5.74 -4.81
C GLU A 81 -2.01 6.04 -6.23
N SER A 82 -1.23 5.63 -7.25
CA SER A 82 -1.62 5.74 -8.66
C SER A 82 -2.95 5.05 -8.95
N LEU A 83 -3.15 3.80 -8.50
CA LEU A 83 -4.42 3.09 -8.69
C LEU A 83 -5.62 3.81 -8.03
N THR A 84 -5.42 4.34 -6.82
CA THR A 84 -6.50 5.03 -6.08
C THR A 84 -6.87 6.38 -6.70
N ALA A 85 -5.87 7.16 -7.12
CA ALA A 85 -6.08 8.43 -7.82
C ALA A 85 -6.89 8.21 -9.11
N ASN A 86 -6.45 7.24 -9.93
CA ASN A 86 -7.10 6.88 -11.18
C ASN A 86 -8.56 6.43 -10.99
N THR A 87 -8.86 5.73 -9.89
CA THR A 87 -10.23 5.29 -9.58
C THR A 87 -11.18 6.47 -9.38
N SER A 88 -10.75 7.50 -8.65
CA SER A 88 -11.59 8.66 -8.34
C SER A 88 -11.88 9.52 -9.58
N GLU A 89 -10.88 9.72 -10.44
CA GLU A 89 -11.03 10.48 -11.68
C GLU A 89 -11.89 9.72 -12.70
N ALA A 90 -11.66 8.42 -12.87
CA ALA A 90 -12.49 7.57 -13.71
C ALA A 90 -13.96 7.56 -13.25
N GLN A 91 -14.23 7.57 -11.92
CA GLN A 91 -15.57 7.70 -11.37
C GLN A 91 -16.23 9.02 -11.76
N LEU A 92 -15.51 10.14 -11.65
CA LEU A 92 -16.02 11.45 -12.03
C LEU A 92 -16.34 11.52 -13.53
N ILE A 93 -15.47 10.97 -14.38
CA ILE A 93 -15.69 10.86 -15.83
C ILE A 93 -16.95 10.03 -16.12
N ALA A 94 -17.10 8.86 -15.49
CA ALA A 94 -18.26 8.01 -15.66
C ALA A 94 -19.57 8.69 -15.24
N MET A 95 -19.58 9.41 -14.11
CA MET A 95 -20.74 10.17 -13.64
C MET A 95 -21.13 11.27 -14.64
N ARG A 96 -20.14 12.02 -15.16
CA ARG A 96 -20.40 13.08 -16.15
C ARG A 96 -20.88 12.51 -17.48
N ALA A 97 -20.27 11.44 -17.97
CA ALA A 97 -20.68 10.76 -19.19
C ALA A 97 -22.12 10.24 -19.12
N GLY A 98 -22.55 9.76 -17.95
CA GLY A 98 -23.92 9.33 -17.69
C GLY A 98 -24.97 10.44 -17.82
N ALA A 99 -24.61 11.68 -17.51
CA ALA A 99 -25.50 12.84 -17.62
C ALA A 99 -25.63 13.41 -19.05
N LEU A 100 -24.79 12.96 -19.99
CA LEU A 100 -24.84 13.41 -21.38
C LEU A 100 -25.96 12.71 -22.17
N SER A 101 -26.44 13.38 -23.21
CA SER A 101 -27.30 12.74 -24.22
C SER A 101 -26.55 11.61 -24.93
N PRO A 102 -27.26 10.59 -25.48
CA PRO A 102 -26.61 9.45 -26.12
C PRO A 102 -25.64 9.83 -27.24
N GLU A 103 -25.97 10.84 -28.03
CA GLU A 103 -25.15 11.33 -29.13
C GLU A 103 -23.88 12.04 -28.66
N ARG A 104 -24.00 12.90 -27.64
CA ARG A 104 -22.83 13.56 -27.03
C ARG A 104 -21.94 12.58 -26.29
N ARG A 105 -22.52 11.55 -25.67
CA ARG A 105 -21.77 10.49 -25.01
C ARG A 105 -20.92 9.69 -26.00
N ARG A 106 -21.44 9.38 -27.19
CA ARG A 106 -20.67 8.69 -28.25
C ARG A 106 -19.44 9.49 -28.68
N LEU A 107 -19.59 10.79 -28.91
CA LEU A 107 -18.46 11.66 -29.27
C LEU A 107 -17.34 11.66 -28.21
N VAL A 108 -17.70 11.62 -26.92
CA VAL A 108 -16.71 11.52 -25.84
C VAL A 108 -16.01 10.16 -25.85
N MET A 109 -16.73 9.06 -26.11
CA MET A 109 -16.13 7.73 -26.22
C MET A 109 -15.16 7.65 -27.40
N ASP A 110 -15.53 8.21 -28.56
CA ASP A 110 -14.66 8.21 -29.73
C ASP A 110 -13.35 8.98 -29.47
N LEU A 111 -13.42 10.11 -28.74
CA LEU A 111 -12.23 10.86 -28.34
C LEU A 111 -11.36 10.08 -27.34
N LEU A 112 -11.98 9.43 -26.35
CA LEU A 112 -11.27 8.57 -25.40
C LEU A 112 -10.54 7.44 -26.12
N ASP A 113 -11.17 6.82 -27.13
CA ASP A 113 -10.56 5.75 -27.93
C ASP A 113 -9.37 6.23 -28.76
N VAL A 114 -9.35 7.50 -29.20
CA VAL A 114 -8.19 8.11 -29.87
C VAL A 114 -7.05 8.28 -28.88
N VAL A 115 -7.29 8.93 -27.74
CA VAL A 115 -6.27 9.18 -26.72
C VAL A 115 -5.70 7.88 -26.16
N TYR A 116 -6.57 6.88 -25.91
CA TYR A 116 -6.14 5.58 -25.40
C TYR A 116 -5.20 4.85 -26.38
N ARG A 117 -5.47 4.93 -27.69
CA ARG A 117 -4.58 4.32 -28.69
C ARG A 117 -3.23 5.03 -28.77
N ASP A 118 -3.23 6.35 -28.65
CA ASP A 118 -2.02 7.17 -28.66
C ASP A 118 -1.11 6.82 -27.47
N GLU A 119 -1.67 6.78 -26.25
CA GLU A 119 -0.95 6.44 -25.03
C GLU A 119 -0.38 5.00 -25.05
N GLN A 120 -1.13 4.04 -25.61
CA GLN A 120 -0.65 2.66 -25.74
C GLN A 120 0.47 2.52 -26.78
N ALA A 121 0.47 3.34 -27.83
CA ALA A 121 1.55 3.39 -28.81
C ALA A 121 2.84 3.95 -28.20
N GLU A 122 2.74 4.95 -27.31
CA GLU A 122 3.89 5.48 -26.56
C GLU A 122 4.45 4.46 -25.56
N ARG A 123 3.58 3.78 -24.79
CA ARG A 123 4.00 2.77 -23.82
C ARG A 123 4.66 1.56 -24.48
N GLY A 124 4.16 1.12 -25.64
CA GLY A 124 4.75 0.02 -26.42
C GLY A 124 6.09 0.36 -27.09
N GLN A 125 6.48 1.62 -27.14
CA GLN A 125 7.75 2.10 -27.71
C GLN A 125 8.85 2.36 -26.66
N SER A 126 8.58 2.12 -25.37
CA SER A 126 9.60 2.24 -24.32
C SER A 126 10.76 1.29 -24.61
N PRO A 127 11.99 1.78 -24.87
CA PRO A 127 13.12 0.94 -25.23
C PRO A 127 13.51 0.06 -24.04
N THR A 128 13.68 -1.23 -24.30
CA THR A 128 14.52 -2.08 -23.47
C THR A 128 15.96 -1.58 -23.61
N GLU A 129 16.42 -0.75 -22.67
CA GLU A 129 17.84 -0.51 -22.40
C GLU A 129 18.20 -1.02 -21.01
#